data_AF-A0A7S3KEW2-F1
#
_entry.id   AF-A0A7S3KEW2-F1
#
_cell.length_a   1.000
_cell.length_b   1.000
_cell.length_c   1.000
_cell.angle_alpha   90.00
_cell.angle_beta   90.00
_cell.angle_gamma   90.00
#
_symmetry.space_group_name_H-M   'P 1'
#
loop_
_entity.id
_entity.type
_entity.pdbx_description
1 polymer ?
#
loop_
_entity_poly.entity_id
_entity_poly.type
_entity_poly.pdbx_seq_one_letter_code
_entity_poly.pdbx_strand_id
1 'polypeptide(L)'
;MRAQDPGFIFFNCGKISGASQPHKHMQVFPQDNFTYTGGEIPLTVAMEECKKDTSKPFYFPDFDFKHEIRFFHKDIFTLIDEGNLEVATEYVLRIYQEMTKSLGLEKDVPFNFNLTKDYLFMVPRSKERFRDIISLNSLCFIGTFFVSDEERQDLEEINME
;
A
#
# COMPACT_ATOMS: atom_id res chain seq x y z
N MET A 1 18.69 3.80 21.02
CA MET A 1 17.35 3.22 20.82
C MET A 1 17.05 3.38 19.34
N ARG A 2 17.13 2.32 18.52
CA ARG A 2 16.70 2.42 17.12
C ARG A 2 15.19 2.66 17.16
N ALA A 3 14.69 3.69 16.47
CA ALA A 3 13.26 3.85 16.28
C ALA A 3 12.73 2.52 15.71
N GLN A 4 11.65 1.98 16.29
CA GLN A 4 10.91 0.88 15.66
C GLN A 4 10.54 1.33 14.25
N ASP A 5 10.61 0.42 13.28
CA ASP A 5 10.13 0.73 11.92
C ASP A 5 8.69 1.25 12.02
N PRO A 6 8.36 2.38 11.36
CA PRO A 6 7.09 3.07 11.54
C PRO A 6 5.86 2.29 11.05
N GLY A 7 6.05 1.05 10.58
CA GLY A 7 5.03 0.24 9.95
C GLY A 7 4.66 0.79 8.57
N PHE A 8 3.38 0.71 8.23
CA PHE A 8 2.85 1.08 6.93
C PHE A 8 2.17 2.43 6.99
N ILE A 9 2.52 3.33 6.08
CA ILE A 9 1.74 4.54 5.85
C ILE A 9 0.83 4.28 4.67
N PHE A 10 -0.47 4.56 4.80
CA PHE A 10 -1.42 4.32 3.74
C PHE A 10 -2.37 5.48 3.49
N PHE A 11 -2.90 5.52 2.27
CA PHE A 11 -3.86 6.52 1.83
C PHE A 11 -4.91 5.91 0.91
N ASN A 12 -6.16 6.28 1.16
CA ASN A 12 -7.32 5.93 0.35
C ASN A 12 -7.74 7.20 -0.43
N CYS A 13 -7.46 7.25 -1.74
CA CYS A 13 -7.81 8.38 -2.59
C CYS A 13 -9.11 8.14 -3.36
N GLY A 14 -10.10 9.02 -3.18
CA GLY A 14 -11.36 8.99 -3.93
C GLY A 14 -12.48 8.23 -3.22
N LYS A 15 -13.71 8.36 -3.74
CA LYS A 15 -14.91 7.84 -3.05
C LYS A 15 -14.92 6.31 -2.90
N ILE A 16 -14.41 5.60 -3.90
CA ILE A 16 -14.46 4.13 -3.96
C ILE A 16 -13.16 3.46 -3.52
N SER A 17 -12.23 4.18 -2.90
CA SER A 17 -10.97 3.61 -2.40
C SER A 17 -11.08 3.02 -0.99
N GLY A 18 -12.29 2.94 -0.44
CA GLY A 18 -12.52 2.63 0.98
C GLY A 18 -12.19 3.81 1.90
N ALA A 19 -12.30 5.05 1.40
CA ALA A 19 -12.07 6.26 2.19
C ALA A 19 -13.28 6.57 3.07
N SER A 20 -13.10 6.57 4.38
CA SER A 20 -14.17 6.84 5.36
C SER A 20 -14.30 8.31 5.77
N GLN A 21 -13.30 9.15 5.48
CA GLN A 21 -13.31 10.58 5.80
C GLN A 21 -13.17 11.45 4.54
N PRO A 22 -13.91 12.57 4.44
CA PRO A 22 -13.91 13.43 3.25
C PRO A 22 -12.66 14.31 3.14
N HIS A 23 -11.90 14.49 4.22
CA HIS A 23 -10.68 15.29 4.21
C HIS A 23 -9.45 14.43 3.87
N LYS A 24 -8.45 15.02 3.21
CA LYS A 24 -7.20 14.35 2.86
C LYS A 24 -6.38 14.08 4.13
N HIS A 25 -6.24 12.82 4.48
CA HIS A 25 -5.43 12.35 5.61
C HIS A 25 -4.67 11.09 5.18
N MET A 26 -3.46 10.92 5.72
CA MET A 26 -2.71 9.67 5.61
C MET A 26 -2.76 8.97 6.97
N GLN A 27 -2.81 7.66 6.96
CA GLN A 27 -2.90 6.84 8.17
C GLN A 27 -1.59 6.08 8.35
N VAL A 28 -1.17 5.93 9.60
CA VAL A 28 -0.02 5.11 9.97
C VAL A 28 -0.56 3.84 10.63
N PHE A 29 -0.11 2.69 10.16
CA PHE A 29 -0.38 1.38 10.73
C PHE A 29 0.92 0.86 11.35
N PRO A 30 1.10 0.98 12.68
CA PRO A 30 2.34 0.62 13.36
C PRO A 30 2.72 -0.85 13.18
N GLN A 31 4.02 -1.15 13.19
CA GLN A 31 4.52 -2.53 13.07
C GLN A 31 4.00 -3.46 14.17
N ASP A 32 3.86 -2.95 15.39
CA ASP A 32 3.43 -3.77 16.53
C ASP A 32 1.97 -4.24 16.37
N ASN A 33 1.17 -3.56 15.55
CA ASN A 33 -0.20 -3.98 15.26
C ASN A 33 -0.28 -5.26 14.40
N PHE A 34 0.84 -5.71 13.79
CA PHE A 34 0.90 -7.00 13.08
C PHE A 34 0.79 -8.21 14.02
N THR A 35 0.96 -8.01 15.33
CA THR A 35 0.68 -9.07 16.30
C THR A 35 -0.81 -9.43 16.37
N TYR A 36 -1.71 -8.48 16.08
CA TYR A 36 -3.16 -8.72 16.04
C TYR A 36 -3.63 -9.42 14.77
N THR A 37 -2.82 -9.46 13.72
CA THR A 37 -3.15 -10.18 12.47
C THR A 37 -2.80 -11.66 12.51
N GLY A 38 -2.28 -12.17 13.65
CA GLY A 38 -1.97 -13.59 13.83
C GLY A 38 -0.75 -14.07 13.05
N GLY A 39 0.07 -13.16 12.52
CA GLY A 39 1.24 -13.47 11.69
C GLY A 39 1.78 -12.25 10.94
N GLU A 40 2.79 -12.49 10.11
CA GLU A 40 3.38 -11.46 9.24
C GLU A 40 2.40 -11.05 8.13
N ILE A 41 2.50 -9.80 7.68
CA ILE A 41 1.70 -9.34 6.53
C ILE A 41 2.14 -10.10 5.27
N PRO A 42 1.22 -10.72 4.52
CA PRO A 42 1.56 -11.51 3.34
C PRO A 42 2.44 -10.77 2.32
N LEU A 43 2.13 -9.50 2.02
CA LEU A 43 2.93 -8.71 1.08
C LEU A 43 4.35 -8.45 1.61
N THR A 44 4.54 -8.24 2.91
CA THR A 44 5.88 -8.03 3.48
C THR A 44 6.75 -9.26 3.27
N VAL A 45 6.22 -10.45 3.57
CA VAL A 45 6.92 -11.72 3.36
C VAL A 45 7.30 -11.90 1.88
N ALA A 46 6.35 -11.68 0.98
CA ALA A 46 6.61 -11.78 -0.46
C ALA A 46 7.69 -10.79 -0.94
N MET A 47 7.74 -9.59 -0.36
CA MET A 47 8.70 -8.54 -0.72
C MET A 47 10.13 -8.84 -0.23
N GLU A 48 10.32 -9.64 0.82
CA GLU A 48 11.65 -10.03 1.30
C GLU A 48 12.40 -10.91 0.31
N GLU A 49 11.67 -11.76 -0.41
CA GLU A 49 12.21 -12.65 -1.43
C GLU A 49 12.49 -11.93 -2.77
N CYS A 50 11.97 -10.71 -2.94
CA CYS A 50 12.07 -9.97 -4.18
C CYS A 50 13.45 -9.31 -4.37
N LYS A 51 13.98 -9.38 -5.59
CA LYS A 51 15.14 -8.58 -5.99
C LYS A 51 14.74 -7.10 -6.08
N LYS A 52 15.20 -6.31 -5.10
CA LYS A 52 14.93 -4.86 -5.00
C LYS A 52 15.71 -4.06 -6.06
N ASP A 53 15.15 -3.95 -7.26
CA ASP A 53 15.66 -3.08 -8.32
C ASP A 53 14.98 -1.70 -8.27
N THR A 54 15.75 -0.68 -7.91
CA THR A 54 15.24 0.69 -7.71
C THR A 54 15.13 1.45 -9.04
N SER A 55 15.71 0.93 -10.13
CA SER A 55 15.75 1.61 -11.43
C SER A 55 14.45 1.49 -12.23
N LYS A 56 13.59 0.52 -11.91
CA LYS A 56 12.39 0.21 -12.68
C LYS A 56 11.19 -0.21 -11.81
N PRO A 57 9.96 -0.11 -12.34
CA PRO A 57 8.79 -0.70 -11.71
C PRO A 57 8.93 -2.20 -11.44
N PHE A 58 8.35 -2.65 -10.35
CA PHE A 58 8.16 -4.06 -10.01
C PHE A 58 6.66 -4.39 -9.97
N TYR A 59 6.33 -5.61 -10.39
CA TYR A 59 4.98 -6.14 -10.43
C TYR A 59 5.01 -7.59 -9.93
N PHE A 60 4.03 -7.96 -9.10
CA PHE A 60 3.79 -9.36 -8.80
C PHE A 60 3.01 -9.99 -9.96
N PRO A 61 3.53 -11.05 -10.60
CA PRO A 61 2.86 -11.67 -11.75
C PRO A 61 1.54 -12.34 -11.37
N ASP A 62 1.39 -12.76 -10.10
CA ASP A 62 0.22 -13.48 -9.60
C ASP A 62 -0.92 -12.55 -9.15
N PHE A 63 -0.76 -11.24 -9.24
CA PHE A 63 -1.81 -10.29 -8.90
C PHE A 63 -2.70 -9.99 -10.11
N ASP A 64 -3.96 -10.38 -10.03
CA ASP A 64 -4.99 -10.16 -11.07
C ASP A 64 -5.55 -8.72 -11.13
N PHE A 65 -4.87 -7.77 -10.49
CA PHE A 65 -5.25 -6.36 -10.49
C PHE A 65 -4.09 -5.47 -10.94
N LYS A 66 -4.43 -4.35 -11.58
CA LYS A 66 -3.44 -3.35 -11.99
C LYS A 66 -2.79 -2.76 -10.73
N HIS A 67 -1.47 -2.75 -10.68
CA HIS A 67 -0.72 -2.21 -9.56
C HIS A 67 0.68 -1.82 -10.01
N GLU A 68 1.43 -1.10 -9.18
CA GLU A 68 2.86 -0.85 -9.39
C GLU A 68 3.59 -0.73 -8.05
N ILE A 69 4.81 -1.28 -7.98
CA ILE A 69 5.71 -1.17 -6.83
C ILE A 69 6.99 -0.48 -7.28
N ARG A 70 7.45 0.51 -6.50
CA ARG A 70 8.74 1.18 -6.70
C ARG A 70 9.57 1.09 -5.41
N PHE A 71 10.68 0.35 -5.48
CA PHE A 71 11.64 0.27 -4.39
C PHE A 71 12.46 1.56 -4.29
N PHE A 72 12.71 2.01 -3.07
CA PHE A 72 13.54 3.17 -2.80
C PHE A 72 15.03 2.82 -2.73
N HIS A 73 15.86 3.77 -3.15
CA HIS A 73 17.30 3.68 -2.93
C HIS A 73 17.59 3.79 -1.44
N LYS A 74 18.44 2.91 -0.89
CA LYS A 74 18.81 2.90 0.54
C LYS A 74 19.36 4.25 1.02
N ASP A 75 20.02 4.99 0.13
CA ASP A 75 20.63 6.29 0.43
C ASP A 75 19.59 7.37 0.70
N ILE A 76 18.29 7.15 0.43
CA ILE A 76 17.24 8.14 0.75
C ILE A 76 17.24 8.50 2.24
N PHE A 77 17.44 7.52 3.13
CA PHE A 77 17.49 7.79 4.57
C PHE A 77 18.80 8.44 4.97
N THR A 78 19.91 8.08 4.32
CA THR A 78 21.18 8.79 4.51
C THR A 78 21.04 10.26 4.15
N LEU A 79 20.38 10.58 3.03
CA LEU A 79 20.10 11.98 2.65
C LEU A 79 19.24 12.69 3.70
N ILE A 80 18.22 12.03 4.23
CA ILE A 80 17.37 12.60 5.29
C ILE A 80 18.19 12.86 6.57
N ASP A 81 18.98 11.88 7.01
CA ASP A 81 19.80 11.96 8.22
C ASP A 81 20.91 13.04 8.12
N GLU A 82 21.43 13.26 6.91
CA GLU A 82 22.41 14.31 6.61
C GLU A 82 21.77 15.70 6.42
N GLY A 83 20.45 15.81 6.52
CA GLY A 83 19.73 17.08 6.40
C GLY A 83 19.40 17.51 4.96
N ASN A 84 19.61 16.64 3.97
CA ASN A 84 19.31 16.88 2.55
C ASN A 84 17.83 16.56 2.22
N LEU A 85 16.90 17.16 2.97
CA LEU A 85 15.46 16.85 2.87
C LEU A 85 14.88 17.19 1.50
N GLU A 86 15.33 18.26 0.85
CA GLU A 86 14.85 18.67 -0.47
C GLU A 86 15.14 17.59 -1.51
N VAL A 87 16.36 17.04 -1.53
CA VAL A 87 16.77 16.00 -2.47
C VAL A 87 15.98 14.72 -2.25
N ALA A 88 15.78 14.32 -0.99
CA ALA A 88 14.96 13.16 -0.65
C ALA A 88 13.49 13.37 -1.06
N THR A 89 12.95 14.57 -0.85
CA THR A 89 11.58 14.94 -1.22
C THR A 89 11.38 14.91 -2.72
N GLU A 90 12.29 15.51 -3.49
CA GLU A 90 12.25 15.50 -4.95
C GLU A 90 12.33 14.07 -5.51
N TYR A 91 13.15 13.22 -4.90
CA TYR A 91 13.25 11.81 -5.27
C TYR A 91 11.91 11.07 -5.09
N VAL A 92 11.28 11.19 -3.92
CA VAL A 92 9.98 10.54 -3.65
C VAL A 92 8.87 11.11 -4.52
N LEU A 93 8.85 12.43 -4.70
CA LEU A 93 7.86 13.10 -5.55
C LEU A 93 7.97 12.64 -7.00
N ARG A 94 9.20 12.50 -7.53
CA ARG A 94 9.42 11.98 -8.88
C ARG A 94 8.86 10.57 -9.03
N ILE A 95 9.15 9.67 -8.08
CA ILE A 95 8.60 8.30 -8.09
C ILE A 95 7.08 8.34 -8.09
N TYR A 96 6.48 9.13 -7.20
CA TYR A 96 5.03 9.30 -7.13
C TYR A 96 4.44 9.76 -8.48
N GLN A 97 5.05 10.76 -9.11
CA GLN A 97 4.59 11.30 -10.41
C GLN A 97 4.76 10.30 -11.57
N GLU A 98 5.84 9.53 -11.58
CA GLU A 98 6.07 8.47 -12.54
C GLU A 98 5.00 7.37 -12.42
N MET A 99 4.73 6.93 -11.19
CA MET A 99 3.73 5.91 -10.89
C MET A 99 2.31 6.38 -11.22
N THR A 100 1.94 7.63 -10.89
CA THR A 100 0.61 8.14 -11.25
C THR A 100 0.42 8.19 -12.75
N LYS A 101 1.47 8.56 -13.50
CA LYS A 101 1.44 8.56 -14.97
C LYS A 101 1.34 7.14 -15.53
N SER A 102 2.18 6.20 -15.10
CA SER A 102 2.19 4.82 -15.61
C SER A 102 0.87 4.10 -15.31
N LEU A 103 0.30 4.35 -14.13
CA LEU A 103 -0.95 3.76 -13.70
C LEU A 103 -2.19 4.46 -14.27
N GLY A 104 -2.03 5.62 -14.92
CA GLY A 104 -3.16 6.40 -15.45
C GLY A 104 -4.01 7.01 -14.34
N LEU A 105 -3.39 7.38 -13.21
CA LEU A 105 -4.02 8.05 -12.08
C LEU A 105 -4.18 9.55 -12.36
N GLU A 106 -4.99 9.85 -13.37
CA GLU A 106 -5.40 11.21 -13.70
C GLU A 106 -6.32 11.79 -12.62
N LYS A 107 -6.79 13.02 -12.84
CA LYS A 107 -7.69 13.70 -11.90
C LYS A 107 -8.92 12.83 -11.62
N ASP A 108 -9.26 12.72 -10.34
CA ASP A 108 -10.43 11.99 -9.82
C ASP A 108 -10.40 10.45 -10.00
N VAL A 109 -9.29 9.87 -10.49
CA VAL A 109 -9.11 8.41 -10.51
C VAL A 109 -8.84 7.93 -9.09
N PRO A 110 -9.69 7.05 -8.53
CA PRO A 110 -9.50 6.55 -7.18
C PRO A 110 -8.31 5.58 -7.12
N PHE A 111 -7.54 5.62 -6.03
CA PHE A 111 -6.41 4.72 -5.85
C PHE A 111 -6.09 4.53 -4.37
N ASN A 112 -5.37 3.45 -4.08
CA ASN A 112 -4.70 3.25 -2.81
C ASN A 112 -3.20 3.38 -3.00
N PHE A 113 -2.53 3.85 -1.94
CA PHE A 113 -1.13 3.55 -1.79
C PHE A 113 -0.79 3.04 -0.39
N ASN A 114 0.29 2.26 -0.35
CA ASN A 114 1.01 1.86 0.84
C ASN A 114 2.47 2.31 0.67
N LEU A 115 2.98 2.99 1.68
CA LEU A 115 4.32 3.55 1.73
C LEU A 115 5.05 2.96 2.95
N THR A 116 6.23 2.42 2.70
CA THR A 116 7.15 1.95 3.73
C THR A 116 8.49 2.65 3.56
N LYS A 117 9.49 2.28 4.36
CA LYS A 117 10.87 2.72 4.11
C LYS A 117 11.47 2.13 2.84
N ASP A 118 10.99 0.97 2.40
CA ASP A 118 11.61 0.21 1.33
C ASP A 118 10.95 0.47 -0.02
N TYR A 119 9.66 0.82 -0.05
CA TYR A 119 8.92 0.95 -1.28
C TYR A 119 7.67 1.83 -1.17
N LEU A 120 7.20 2.26 -2.35
CA LEU A 120 5.85 2.75 -2.60
C LEU A 120 5.09 1.72 -3.43
N PHE A 121 3.90 1.35 -2.99
CA PHE A 121 3.00 0.43 -3.66
C PHE A 121 1.68 1.13 -3.97
N MET A 122 1.27 1.16 -5.24
CA MET A 122 0.05 1.83 -5.69
C MET A 122 -0.89 0.88 -6.42
N VAL A 123 -2.19 1.07 -6.19
CA VAL A 123 -3.25 0.29 -6.81
C VAL A 123 -4.39 1.21 -7.25
N PRO A 124 -4.65 1.38 -8.56
CA PRO A 124 -5.87 2.02 -9.05
C PRO A 124 -7.11 1.26 -8.60
N ARG A 125 -8.17 1.99 -8.25
CA ARG A 125 -9.40 1.42 -7.69
C ARG A 125 -10.58 1.62 -8.63
N SER A 126 -11.28 0.53 -8.91
CA SER A 126 -12.49 0.49 -9.75
C SER A 126 -13.75 0.12 -8.97
N LYS A 127 -13.61 -0.51 -7.81
CA LYS A 127 -14.72 -0.89 -6.90
C LYS A 127 -14.29 -0.70 -5.46
N GLU A 128 -15.24 -0.28 -4.62
CA GLU A 128 -15.03 -0.15 -3.17
C GLU A 128 -15.06 -1.51 -2.47
N ARG A 129 -15.97 -2.40 -2.88
CA ARG A 129 -16.25 -3.65 -2.19
C ARG A 129 -15.93 -4.87 -3.06
N PHE A 130 -15.52 -5.96 -2.42
CA PHE A 130 -15.43 -7.28 -3.03
C PHE A 130 -16.74 -8.03 -2.82
N ARG A 131 -17.39 -8.45 -3.91
CA ARG A 131 -18.69 -9.17 -3.92
C ARG A 131 -19.76 -8.51 -3.04
N ASP A 132 -19.70 -7.18 -2.91
CA ASP A 132 -20.56 -6.37 -2.02
C ASP A 132 -20.50 -6.71 -0.52
N ILE A 133 -19.63 -7.63 -0.11
CA ILE A 133 -19.48 -8.12 1.27
C ILE A 133 -18.36 -7.41 2.00
N ILE A 134 -17.15 -7.34 1.44
CA ILE A 134 -16.00 -6.74 2.13
C ILE A 134 -15.70 -5.35 1.56
N SER A 135 -15.56 -4.33 2.41
CA SER A 135 -14.95 -3.07 1.99
C SER A 135 -13.44 -3.21 1.84
N LEU A 136 -12.92 -2.87 0.67
CA LEU A 136 -11.50 -2.91 0.38
C LEU A 136 -10.89 -1.52 0.59
N ASN A 137 -9.90 -1.43 1.48
CA ASN A 137 -9.06 -0.24 1.66
C ASN A 137 -7.59 -0.58 1.32
N SER A 138 -6.66 0.36 1.52
CA SER A 138 -5.24 0.14 1.23
C SER A 138 -4.62 -1.08 1.92
N LEU A 139 -5.07 -1.42 3.13
CA LEU A 139 -4.51 -2.54 3.90
C LEU A 139 -4.91 -3.91 3.30
N CYS A 140 -6.04 -3.99 2.60
CA CYS A 140 -6.44 -5.22 1.91
C CYS A 140 -5.42 -5.64 0.86
N PHE A 141 -4.79 -4.67 0.17
CA PHE A 141 -3.80 -4.94 -0.86
C PHE A 141 -2.44 -5.40 -0.32
N ILE A 142 -2.18 -5.21 0.98
CA ILE A 142 -1.01 -5.80 1.63
C ILE A 142 -1.33 -7.17 2.24
N GLY A 143 -2.59 -7.61 2.18
CA GLY A 143 -3.03 -8.92 2.69
C GLY A 143 -3.69 -8.86 4.05
N THR A 144 -4.10 -7.68 4.52
CA THR A 144 -4.78 -7.50 5.81
C THR A 144 -6.24 -7.10 5.60
N PHE A 145 -7.17 -7.92 6.09
CA PHE A 145 -8.60 -7.67 5.98
C PHE A 145 -9.21 -7.48 7.37
N PHE A 146 -10.02 -6.43 7.52
CA PHE A 146 -10.84 -6.22 8.71
C PHE A 146 -12.28 -6.51 8.32
N VAL A 147 -12.75 -7.69 8.73
CA VAL A 147 -14.11 -8.16 8.47
C VAL A 147 -14.84 -8.35 9.78
N SER A 148 -16.15 -8.10 9.80
CA SER A 148 -17.01 -8.55 10.90
C SER A 148 -17.15 -10.08 10.88
N ASP A 149 -17.66 -10.66 11.97
CA ASP A 149 -17.95 -12.09 12.01
C ASP A 149 -18.99 -12.49 10.95
N GLU A 150 -19.96 -11.62 10.66
CA GLU A 150 -20.98 -11.80 9.62
C GLU A 150 -20.33 -11.80 8.22
N GLU A 151 -19.52 -10.78 7.91
CA GLU A 151 -18.81 -10.69 6.62
C GLU A 151 -17.86 -11.89 6.42
N ARG A 152 -17.26 -12.40 7.51
CA ARG A 152 -16.43 -13.60 7.45
C ARG A 152 -17.24 -14.84 7.06
N GLN A 153 -18.40 -15.04 7.67
CA GLN A 153 -19.25 -16.18 7.35
C GLN A 153 -19.69 -16.15 5.88
N ASP A 154 -20.12 -15.00 5.38
CA ASP A 154 -20.53 -14.82 3.98
C ASP A 154 -19.40 -15.20 2.98
N LEU A 155 -18.13 -14.92 3.34
CA LEU A 155 -16.98 -15.29 2.51
C LEU A 155 -16.69 -16.79 2.49
N GLU A 156 -16.85 -17.44 3.64
CA GLU A 156 -16.66 -18.89 3.75
C GLU A 156 -17.71 -19.64 2.90
N GLU A 157 -18.93 -19.11 2.81
CA GLU A 157 -20.00 -19.65 1.95
C GLU A 157 -19.70 -19.51 0.45
N ILE A 158 -19.10 -18.39 0.02
CA ILE A 158 -18.73 -18.17 -1.39
C ILE A 158 -17.58 -19.07 -1.87
N ASN A 159 -16.64 -19.41 -0.99
CA ASN A 159 -15.49 -20.26 -1.36
C ASN A 159 -15.86 -21.75 -1.50
N MET A 160 -17.11 -22.14 -1.21
CA MET A 160 -17.61 -23.49 -1.40
C MET A 160 -18.30 -23.72 -2.76
N GLU A 161 -18.44 -22.67 -3.58
CA GLU A 161 -18.94 -22.72 -4.98
C GLU A 161 -17.80 -22.71 -6.01
#